data_AF-A0A352GGT4-F1
#
_entry.id   AF-A0A352GGT4-F1
#
_cell.length_a   1.000
_cell.length_b   1.000
_cell.length_c   1.000
_cell.angle_alpha   90.00
_cell.angle_beta   90.00
_cell.angle_gamma   90.00
#
_symmetry.space_group_name_H-M   'P 1'
#
loop_
_entity.id
_entity.type
_entity.pdbx_description
1 polymer ?
#
loop_
_entity_poly.entity_id
_entity_poly.type
_entity_poly.pdbx_seq_one_letter_code
_entity_poly.pdbx_strand_id
1 'polypeptide(L)'
;MPRLGIIAGGGLLPEILVQRCHAAGRPVFVAALKGQGDAGRFSGTEVETFRLGAVGGIIKRLKSLDITDIVLSGAVQRPRATDLIPDLWSARFLARTKALGRGDDGLLTAILTALEEQEGFRVLAPHDLAPDLVTPAGTLGVQALSRSMAADLAAGIIGARDLGRRDAGQAVIAAGGRVVCEEGPQGT
;
A
#
# COMPACT_ATOMS: atom_id res chain seq x y z
N MET A 1 -21.17 -3.20 -10.89
CA MET A 1 -19.71 -2.90 -10.86
C MET A 1 -18.95 -4.22 -10.77
N PRO A 2 -17.76 -4.35 -11.39
CA PRO A 2 -16.95 -5.56 -11.25
C PRO A 2 -16.56 -5.79 -9.79
N ARG A 3 -16.52 -7.07 -9.39
CA ARG A 3 -16.10 -7.48 -8.04
C ARG A 3 -14.68 -6.99 -7.79
N LEU A 4 -14.44 -6.38 -6.63
CA LEU A 4 -13.12 -5.86 -6.24
C LEU A 4 -12.35 -6.91 -5.43
N GLY A 5 -11.09 -7.15 -5.77
CA GLY A 5 -10.14 -7.88 -4.94
C GLY A 5 -9.32 -6.91 -4.09
N ILE A 6 -9.42 -6.99 -2.76
CA ILE A 6 -8.58 -6.21 -1.84
C ILE A 6 -7.47 -7.11 -1.33
N ILE A 7 -6.23 -6.79 -1.67
CA ILE A 7 -5.05 -7.41 -1.05
C ILE A 7 -4.73 -6.60 0.21
N ALA A 8 -5.04 -7.17 1.38
CA ALA A 8 -5.10 -6.45 2.64
C ALA A 8 -3.88 -6.73 3.54
N GLY A 9 -3.09 -5.68 3.77
CA GLY A 9 -2.12 -5.58 4.87
C GLY A 9 -2.78 -5.14 6.17
N GLY A 10 -1.99 -4.55 7.06
CA GLY A 10 -2.42 -4.03 8.35
C GLY A 10 -3.01 -2.63 8.31
N GLY A 11 -3.47 -2.15 9.47
CA GLY A 11 -4.10 -0.84 9.63
C GLY A 11 -5.60 -0.82 9.31
N LEU A 12 -6.17 0.38 9.23
CA LEU A 12 -7.61 0.59 9.07
C LEU A 12 -8.07 0.68 7.61
N LEU A 13 -7.16 1.03 6.69
CA LEU A 13 -7.50 1.33 5.30
C LEU A 13 -8.25 0.19 4.59
N PRO A 14 -7.84 -1.09 4.69
CA PRO A 14 -8.57 -2.18 4.04
C PRO A 14 -10.03 -2.29 4.51
N GLU A 15 -10.28 -2.11 5.80
CA GLU A 15 -11.62 -2.17 6.38
C GLU A 15 -12.50 -1.00 5.89
N ILE A 16 -11.93 0.20 5.84
CA ILE A 16 -12.63 1.38 5.30
C ILE A 16 -13.01 1.15 3.84
N LEU A 17 -12.12 0.57 3.02
CA LEU A 17 -12.41 0.27 1.62
C LEU A 17 -13.52 -0.77 1.47
N VAL A 18 -13.53 -1.82 2.30
CA VAL A 18 -14.60 -2.82 2.35
C VAL A 18 -15.94 -2.17 2.69
N GLN A 19 -16.00 -1.34 3.73
CA GLN A 19 -17.21 -0.63 4.15
C GLN A 19 -17.76 0.27 3.04
N ARG A 20 -16.89 0.98 2.31
CA ARG A 20 -17.29 1.81 1.16
C ARG A 20 -17.83 0.97 0.01
N CYS A 21 -17.19 -0.18 -0.28
CA CYS A 21 -17.69 -1.08 -1.32
C CYS A 21 -19.09 -1.60 -0.96
N HIS A 22 -19.31 -1.99 0.30
CA HIS A 22 -20.65 -2.39 0.78
C HIS A 22 -21.67 -1.26 0.65
N ALA A 23 -21.33 -0.04 1.09
CA ALA A 23 -22.20 1.12 0.96
C ALA A 23 -22.55 1.46 -0.51
N ALA A 24 -21.63 1.20 -1.43
CA ALA A 24 -21.82 1.38 -2.87
C ALA A 24 -22.45 0.17 -3.58
N GLY A 25 -22.76 -0.92 -2.86
CA GLY A 25 -23.26 -2.17 -3.45
C GLY A 25 -22.27 -2.87 -4.38
N ARG A 26 -20.96 -2.61 -4.23
CA ARG A 26 -19.90 -3.26 -4.99
C ARG A 26 -19.47 -4.55 -4.29
N PRO A 27 -19.59 -5.73 -4.94
CA PRO A 27 -19.10 -6.98 -4.37
C PRO A 27 -17.60 -6.93 -4.14
N VAL A 28 -17.14 -7.53 -3.04
CA VAL A 28 -15.72 -7.49 -2.63
C VAL A 28 -15.25 -8.86 -2.16
N PHE A 29 -13.97 -9.13 -2.38
CA PHE A 29 -13.23 -10.27 -1.83
C PHE A 29 -11.96 -9.75 -1.20
N VAL A 30 -11.59 -10.29 -0.04
CA VAL A 30 -10.39 -9.86 0.70
C VAL A 30 -9.36 -11.00 0.71
N ALA A 31 -8.20 -10.73 0.13
CA ALA A 31 -6.99 -11.54 0.30
C ALA A 31 -6.16 -10.96 1.46
N ALA A 32 -6.39 -11.46 2.68
CA ALA A 32 -5.70 -10.98 3.87
C ALA A 32 -4.27 -11.53 3.94
N LEU A 33 -3.28 -10.66 4.09
CA LEU A 33 -1.88 -11.06 4.21
C LEU A 33 -1.59 -11.56 5.64
N LYS A 34 -1.21 -12.82 5.77
CA LYS A 34 -0.93 -13.48 7.04
C LYS A 34 0.11 -12.72 7.85
N GLY A 35 -0.23 -12.41 9.10
CA GLY A 35 0.65 -11.68 10.02
C GLY A 35 0.73 -10.17 9.75
N GLN A 36 -0.06 -9.66 8.80
CA GLN A 36 -0.14 -8.24 8.46
C GLN A 36 -1.58 -7.75 8.60
N GLY A 37 -2.52 -8.41 7.92
CA GLY A 37 -3.96 -8.15 8.01
C GLY A 37 -4.66 -9.10 8.98
N ASP A 38 -5.73 -8.61 9.59
CA ASP A 38 -6.60 -9.41 10.47
C ASP A 38 -7.91 -9.76 9.73
N ALA A 39 -8.05 -11.04 9.37
CA ALA A 39 -9.22 -11.55 8.67
C ALA A 39 -10.53 -11.35 9.46
N GLY A 40 -10.46 -11.31 10.80
CA GLY A 40 -11.63 -11.12 11.67
C GLY A 40 -12.30 -9.75 11.53
N ARG A 41 -11.58 -8.77 10.97
CA ARG A 41 -12.09 -7.41 10.77
C ARG A 41 -13.04 -7.27 9.58
N PHE A 42 -13.09 -8.26 8.69
CA PHE A 42 -13.88 -8.22 7.47
C PHE A 42 -15.19 -9.00 7.61
N SER A 43 -15.93 -8.75 8.70
CA SER A 43 -17.22 -9.41 8.95
C SER A 43 -18.19 -9.19 7.78
N GLY A 44 -18.91 -10.24 7.38
CA GLY A 44 -19.86 -10.19 6.26
C GLY A 44 -19.21 -10.12 4.87
N THR A 45 -17.90 -10.31 4.77
CA THR A 45 -17.15 -10.29 3.51
C THR A 45 -16.44 -11.62 3.29
N GLU A 46 -16.40 -12.10 2.04
CA GLU A 46 -15.59 -13.27 1.71
C GLU A 46 -14.10 -12.92 1.86
N VAL A 47 -13.43 -13.60 2.79
CA VAL A 47 -12.02 -13.38 3.12
C VAL A 47 -11.25 -14.68 3.11
N GLU A 48 -10.04 -14.66 2.57
CA GLU A 48 -9.10 -15.77 2.63
C GLU A 48 -7.70 -15.24 2.99
N THR A 49 -6.98 -16.02 3.80
CA THR A 49 -5.67 -15.60 4.31
C THR A 49 -4.55 -16.22 3.46
N PHE A 50 -3.65 -15.37 2.97
CA PHE A 50 -2.52 -15.75 2.14
C PHE A 50 -1.19 -15.41 2.79
N ARG A 51 -0.17 -16.23 2.53
CA ARG A 51 1.20 -15.93 2.96
C ARG A 51 1.78 -14.85 2.04
N LEU A 52 2.59 -13.96 2.59
CA LEU A 52 3.15 -12.84 1.83
C LEU A 52 3.95 -13.29 0.59
N GLY A 53 4.75 -14.36 0.71
CA GLY A 53 5.48 -14.94 -0.44
C GLY A 53 4.63 -15.72 -1.46
N ALA A 54 3.32 -15.90 -1.22
CA ALA A 54 2.43 -16.75 -2.02
C ALA A 54 1.52 -15.95 -2.96
N VAL A 55 2.11 -15.05 -3.76
CA VAL A 55 1.38 -14.16 -4.68
C VAL A 55 0.64 -14.94 -5.77
N GLY A 56 1.21 -16.03 -6.27
CA GLY A 56 0.55 -16.92 -7.23
C GLY A 56 -0.74 -17.54 -6.68
N GLY A 57 -0.78 -17.85 -5.39
CA GLY A 57 -1.99 -18.28 -4.69
C GLY A 57 -3.10 -17.22 -4.73
N ILE A 58 -2.74 -15.96 -4.45
CA ILE A 58 -3.66 -14.82 -4.53
C ILE A 58 -4.18 -14.67 -5.96
N ILE A 59 -3.29 -14.64 -6.96
CA ILE A 59 -3.64 -14.52 -8.38
C ILE A 59 -4.63 -15.61 -8.80
N LYS A 60 -4.32 -16.88 -8.47
CA LYS A 60 -5.18 -18.02 -8.78
C LYS A 60 -6.57 -17.85 -8.16
N ARG A 61 -6.64 -17.41 -6.90
CA ARG A 61 -7.92 -17.22 -6.23
C ARG A 61 -8.74 -16.09 -6.86
N LEU A 62 -8.12 -14.94 -7.13
CA LEU A 62 -8.77 -13.81 -7.79
C LEU A 62 -9.35 -14.21 -9.15
N LYS A 63 -8.57 -14.92 -9.97
CA LYS A 63 -9.02 -15.44 -11.27
C LYS A 63 -10.15 -16.47 -11.14
N SER A 64 -10.13 -17.32 -10.11
CA SER A 64 -11.22 -18.28 -9.86
C SER A 64 -12.55 -17.62 -9.46
N LEU A 65 -12.51 -16.34 -9.09
CA LEU A 65 -13.66 -15.52 -8.72
C LEU A 65 -14.03 -14.49 -9.80
N ASP A 66 -13.42 -14.59 -10.99
CA ASP A 66 -13.58 -13.64 -12.11
C ASP A 66 -13.31 -12.18 -11.71
N ILE A 67 -12.39 -11.97 -10.78
CA ILE A 67 -11.99 -10.64 -10.31
C ILE A 67 -10.92 -10.08 -11.26
N THR A 68 -11.16 -8.88 -11.78
CA THR A 68 -10.25 -8.15 -12.66
C THR A 68 -9.73 -6.86 -12.04
N ASP A 69 -10.55 -6.19 -11.21
CA ASP A 69 -10.14 -5.00 -10.47
C ASP A 69 -9.54 -5.40 -9.12
N ILE A 70 -8.34 -4.91 -8.83
CA ILE A 70 -7.67 -5.16 -7.54
C ILE A 70 -7.17 -3.86 -6.92
N VAL A 71 -7.04 -3.85 -5.60
CA VAL A 71 -6.38 -2.77 -4.85
C VAL A 71 -5.48 -3.38 -3.79
N LEU A 72 -4.26 -2.87 -3.66
CA LEU A 72 -3.39 -3.18 -2.55
C LEU A 72 -3.60 -2.10 -1.49
N SER A 73 -3.87 -2.50 -0.24
CA SER A 73 -4.15 -1.56 0.83
C SER A 73 -3.66 -2.05 2.18
N GLY A 74 -3.21 -1.13 3.02
CA GLY A 74 -2.70 -1.41 4.35
C GLY A 74 -1.18 -1.57 4.41
N ALA A 75 -0.65 -1.48 5.62
CA ALA A 75 0.78 -1.56 5.87
C ALA A 75 1.29 -3.00 5.82
N VAL A 76 2.53 -3.19 5.38
CA VAL A 76 3.24 -4.47 5.51
C VAL A 76 4.48 -4.22 6.36
N GLN A 77 4.44 -4.70 7.60
CA GLN A 77 5.61 -4.69 8.48
C GLN A 77 6.63 -5.72 8.01
N ARG A 78 7.90 -5.50 8.36
CA ARG A 78 9.00 -6.37 7.93
C ARG A 78 8.73 -7.84 8.32
N PRO A 79 8.46 -8.71 7.35
CA PRO A 79 8.03 -10.08 7.59
C PRO A 79 9.23 -10.95 8.02
N ARG A 80 8.95 -12.10 8.64
CA ARG A 80 9.98 -13.10 8.89
C ARG A 80 10.35 -13.81 7.59
N ALA A 81 11.56 -14.35 7.50
CA ALA A 81 12.02 -15.08 6.32
C ALA A 81 11.08 -16.23 5.91
N THR A 82 10.44 -16.89 6.87
CA THR A 82 9.47 -17.97 6.62
C THR A 82 8.17 -17.48 5.99
N ASP A 83 7.78 -16.22 6.20
CA ASP A 83 6.60 -15.62 5.59
C ASP A 83 6.87 -15.23 4.12
N LEU A 84 8.15 -15.10 3.75
CA LEU A 84 8.64 -14.73 2.40
C LEU A 84 8.96 -15.91 1.48
N ILE A 85 8.89 -17.16 1.97
CA ILE A 85 9.15 -18.34 1.11
C ILE A 85 8.26 -18.24 -0.15
N PRO A 86 8.83 -18.20 -1.36
CA PRO A 86 8.05 -17.93 -2.56
C PRO A 86 7.27 -19.17 -3.02
N ASP A 87 6.09 -18.97 -3.60
CA ASP A 87 5.46 -19.98 -4.45
C ASP A 87 6.10 -20.00 -5.86
N LEU A 88 5.66 -20.90 -6.74
CA LEU A 88 6.24 -21.06 -8.08
C LEU A 88 6.16 -19.77 -8.92
N TRP A 89 5.04 -19.04 -8.81
CA TRP A 89 4.86 -17.80 -9.54
C TRP A 89 5.81 -16.74 -9.00
N SER A 90 5.83 -16.55 -7.67
CA SER A 90 6.72 -15.61 -6.99
C SER A 90 8.18 -15.92 -7.30
N ALA A 91 8.59 -17.20 -7.25
CA ALA A 91 9.96 -17.60 -7.56
C ALA A 91 10.34 -17.27 -9.01
N ARG A 92 9.44 -17.51 -9.97
CA ARG A 92 9.66 -17.15 -11.38
C ARG A 92 9.72 -15.64 -11.58
N PHE A 93 8.89 -14.88 -10.88
CA PHE A 93 8.94 -13.41 -10.88
C PHE A 93 10.28 -12.89 -10.34
N LEU A 94 10.71 -13.36 -9.16
CA LEU A 94 11.96 -12.94 -8.54
C LEU A 94 13.18 -13.36 -9.39
N ALA A 95 13.16 -14.52 -10.04
CA ALA A 95 14.24 -14.96 -10.93
C ALA A 95 14.37 -14.08 -12.20
N ARG A 96 13.27 -13.46 -12.65
CA ARG A 96 13.24 -12.62 -13.85
C ARG A 96 13.51 -11.16 -13.56
N THR A 97 13.26 -10.72 -12.33
CA THR A 97 13.36 -9.32 -11.95
C THR A 97 14.60 -9.07 -11.11
N LYS A 98 15.35 -8.01 -11.43
CA LYS A 98 16.41 -7.50 -10.54
C LYS A 98 15.85 -6.62 -9.41
N ALA A 99 14.56 -6.76 -9.10
CA ALA A 99 13.80 -5.82 -8.27
C ALA A 99 14.17 -5.90 -6.78
N LEU A 100 14.61 -7.06 -6.28
CA LEU A 100 15.09 -7.17 -4.89
C LEU A 100 16.26 -6.22 -4.56
N GLY A 101 17.03 -5.79 -5.58
CA GLY A 101 18.15 -4.87 -5.39
C GLY A 101 17.78 -3.38 -5.48
N ARG A 102 16.50 -3.05 -5.67
CA ARG A 102 16.02 -1.67 -5.91
C ARG A 102 15.25 -1.06 -4.74
N GLY A 103 15.37 -1.66 -3.55
CA GLY A 103 14.62 -1.23 -2.36
C GLY A 103 13.13 -1.59 -2.43
N ASP A 104 12.36 -1.09 -1.47
CA ASP A 104 10.98 -1.53 -1.22
C ASP A 104 10.03 -0.99 -2.30
N ASP A 105 10.16 0.30 -2.65
CA ASP A 105 9.35 0.93 -3.70
C ASP A 105 9.61 0.29 -5.07
N GLY A 106 10.88 -0.02 -5.36
CA GLY A 106 11.28 -0.70 -6.59
C GLY A 106 10.68 -2.11 -6.71
N LEU A 107 10.60 -2.85 -5.60
CA LEU A 107 9.97 -4.16 -5.56
C LEU A 107 8.45 -4.08 -5.71
N LEU A 108 7.79 -3.20 -4.95
CA LEU A 108 6.35 -3.02 -5.02
C LEU A 108 5.91 -2.61 -6.44
N THR A 109 6.60 -1.64 -7.03
CA THR A 109 6.34 -1.21 -8.41
C THR A 109 6.45 -2.38 -9.39
N ALA A 110 7.51 -3.19 -9.29
CA ALA A 110 7.68 -4.35 -10.17
C ALA A 110 6.58 -5.40 -10.01
N ILE A 111 6.08 -5.60 -8.79
CA ILE A 111 4.95 -6.51 -8.53
C ILE A 111 3.67 -5.97 -9.17
N LEU A 112 3.36 -4.68 -8.97
CA LEU A 112 2.18 -4.05 -9.57
C LEU A 112 2.20 -4.16 -11.10
N THR A 113 3.33 -3.81 -11.73
CA THR A 113 3.50 -3.95 -13.18
C THR A 113 3.31 -5.40 -13.65
N ALA A 114 3.82 -6.39 -12.90
CA ALA A 114 3.62 -7.79 -13.27
C ALA A 114 2.14 -8.23 -13.15
N LEU A 115 1.42 -7.76 -12.13
CA LEU A 115 -0.01 -8.04 -11.98
C LEU A 115 -0.84 -7.43 -13.12
N GLU A 116 -0.49 -6.24 -13.58
CA GLU A 116 -1.16 -5.58 -14.71
C GLU A 116 -0.80 -6.24 -16.04
N GLU A 117 0.49 -6.26 -16.39
CA GLU A 117 0.95 -6.64 -17.73
C GLU A 117 0.91 -8.15 -17.98
N GLN A 118 1.19 -8.98 -16.98
CA GLN A 118 1.31 -10.43 -17.15
C GLN A 118 0.03 -11.16 -16.75
N GLU A 119 -0.67 -10.67 -15.73
CA GLU A 119 -1.85 -11.35 -15.19
C GLU A 119 -3.18 -10.72 -15.64
N GLY A 120 -3.15 -9.49 -16.18
CA GLY A 120 -4.31 -8.81 -16.75
C GLY A 120 -5.22 -8.14 -15.73
N PHE A 121 -4.74 -7.86 -14.51
CA PHE A 121 -5.51 -7.13 -13.51
C PHE A 121 -5.49 -5.62 -13.80
N ARG A 122 -6.55 -4.93 -13.41
CA ARG A 122 -6.58 -3.48 -13.29
C ARG A 122 -6.27 -3.11 -11.84
N VAL A 123 -5.09 -2.56 -11.58
CA VAL A 123 -4.73 -2.09 -10.24
C VAL A 123 -5.34 -0.71 -10.03
N LEU A 124 -6.24 -0.60 -9.06
CA LEU A 124 -6.86 0.66 -8.64
C LEU A 124 -6.02 1.32 -7.55
N ALA A 125 -5.98 2.65 -7.55
CA ALA A 125 -5.36 3.38 -6.46
C ALA A 125 -6.35 3.48 -5.28
N PRO A 126 -5.89 3.37 -4.02
CA PRO A 126 -6.79 3.50 -2.86
C PRO A 126 -7.57 4.82 -2.82
N HIS A 127 -6.98 5.91 -3.31
CA HIS A 127 -7.64 7.22 -3.37
C HIS A 127 -8.77 7.29 -4.39
N ASP A 128 -8.79 6.44 -5.41
CA ASP A 128 -9.93 6.35 -6.35
C ASP A 128 -11.17 5.76 -5.66
N LEU A 129 -10.96 4.93 -4.64
CA LEU A 129 -12.03 4.27 -3.87
C LEU A 129 -12.44 5.07 -2.62
N ALA A 130 -11.55 5.92 -2.11
CA ALA A 130 -11.78 6.75 -0.93
C ALA A 130 -11.14 8.14 -1.09
N PRO A 131 -11.65 8.96 -2.02
CA PRO A 131 -11.05 10.26 -2.35
C PRO A 131 -11.09 11.25 -1.18
N ASP A 132 -12.04 11.09 -0.28
CA ASP A 132 -12.20 11.88 0.95
C ASP A 132 -11.18 11.54 2.04
N LEU A 133 -10.40 10.46 1.88
CA LEU A 133 -9.24 10.19 2.74
C LEU A 133 -7.97 10.92 2.28
N VAL A 134 -8.00 11.57 1.12
CA VAL A 134 -6.88 12.38 0.64
C VAL A 134 -6.92 13.75 1.31
N THR A 135 -5.78 14.19 1.84
CA THR A 135 -5.64 15.53 2.42
C THR A 135 -5.99 16.59 1.37
N PRO A 136 -7.05 17.41 1.58
CA PRO A 136 -7.38 18.50 0.67
C PRO A 136 -6.29 19.57 0.65
N ALA A 137 -6.27 20.37 -0.42
CA ALA A 137 -5.42 21.55 -0.48
C ALA A 137 -5.84 22.57 0.59
N GLY A 138 -4.85 23.16 1.27
CA GLY A 138 -5.06 24.21 2.26
C GLY A 138 -4.87 23.73 3.70
N THR A 139 -5.37 24.54 4.64
CA THR A 139 -5.24 24.29 6.08
C THR A 139 -6.41 23.43 6.57
N LEU A 140 -6.12 22.31 7.24
CA LEU A 140 -7.14 21.43 7.82
C LEU A 140 -7.75 21.98 9.12
N GLY A 141 -6.96 22.72 9.90
CA GLY A 141 -7.35 23.28 11.19
C GLY A 141 -7.56 24.80 11.15
N VAL A 142 -7.75 25.38 12.34
CA VAL A 142 -7.95 26.82 12.51
C VAL A 142 -6.65 27.64 12.52
N GLN A 143 -5.50 26.99 12.62
CA GLN A 143 -4.21 27.67 12.76
C GLN A 143 -3.65 28.08 11.40
N ALA A 144 -3.51 29.40 11.19
CA ALA A 144 -2.87 29.95 10.01
C ALA A 144 -1.35 29.69 10.00
N LEU A 145 -0.79 29.55 8.80
CA LEU A 145 0.65 29.38 8.61
C LEU A 145 1.39 30.68 8.94
N SER A 146 2.24 30.66 9.97
CA SER A 146 3.12 31.79 10.30
C SER A 146 4.34 31.85 9.37
N ARG A 147 5.08 32.97 9.37
CA ARG A 147 6.33 33.09 8.58
C ARG A 147 7.40 32.08 8.98
N SER A 148 7.54 31.79 10.28
CA SER A 148 8.51 30.79 10.75
C SER A 148 8.09 29.39 10.31
N MET A 149 6.80 29.05 10.43
CA MET A 149 6.26 27.77 9.94
C MET A 149 6.40 27.62 8.43
N ALA A 150 6.30 28.70 7.66
CA ALA A 150 6.47 28.66 6.20
C ALA A 150 7.90 28.25 5.79
N ALA A 151 8.92 28.71 6.53
CA ALA A 151 10.31 28.30 6.29
C ALA A 151 10.52 26.81 6.61
N ASP A 152 9.97 26.34 7.74
CA ASP A 152 10.02 24.92 8.13
C ASP A 152 9.26 24.02 7.14
N LEU A 153 8.08 24.45 6.68
CA LEU A 153 7.28 23.76 5.67
C LEU A 153 8.06 23.60 4.35
N ALA A 154 8.68 24.69 3.87
CA ALA A 154 9.46 24.65 2.64
C ALA A 154 10.64 23.68 2.75
N ALA A 155 11.40 23.75 3.86
CA ALA A 155 12.50 22.83 4.13
C ALA A 155 12.03 21.37 4.25
N GLY A 156 10.92 21.14 4.95
CA GLY A 156 10.31 19.81 5.12
C GLY A 156 9.87 19.18 3.81
N ILE A 157 9.18 19.94 2.94
CA ILE A 157 8.74 19.44 1.62
C ILE A 157 9.94 19.05 0.74
N ILE A 158 10.98 19.89 0.72
CA ILE A 158 12.21 19.60 -0.05
C ILE A 158 12.89 18.34 0.50
N GLY A 159 13.07 18.28 1.83
CA GLY A 159 13.70 17.16 2.52
C GLY A 159 12.97 15.83 2.30
N ALA A 160 11.67 15.78 2.55
CA ALA A 160 10.86 14.57 2.36
C ALA A 160 10.90 14.07 0.91
N ARG A 161 10.83 14.98 -0.07
CA ARG A 161 10.94 14.61 -1.50
C ARG A 161 12.33 14.09 -1.87
N ASP A 162 13.38 14.60 -1.25
CA ASP A 162 14.73 14.10 -1.46
C ASP A 162 14.93 12.72 -0.85
N LEU A 163 14.47 12.53 0.38
CA LEU A 163 14.50 11.25 1.08
C LEU A 163 13.77 10.16 0.28
N GLY A 164 12.56 10.46 -0.20
CA GLY A 164 11.77 9.54 -1.03
C GLY A 164 12.44 9.22 -2.37
N ARG A 165 13.08 10.21 -3.02
CA ARG A 165 13.84 9.97 -4.26
C ARG A 165 15.03 9.02 -4.08
N ARG A 166 15.56 8.91 -2.86
CA ARG A 166 16.64 8.00 -2.49
C ARG A 166 16.12 6.63 -2.00
N ASP A 167 14.80 6.43 -1.94
CA ASP A 167 14.14 5.24 -1.36
C ASP A 167 14.64 4.94 0.08
N ALA A 168 14.85 6.00 0.86
CA ALA A 168 15.41 5.91 2.21
C ALA A 168 14.38 6.22 3.31
N GLY A 169 13.17 6.64 2.94
CA GLY A 169 12.09 7.06 3.82
C GLY A 169 11.19 8.09 3.14
N GLN A 170 10.13 8.51 3.82
CA GLN A 170 9.10 9.40 3.28
C GLN A 170 8.78 10.60 4.18
N ALA A 171 9.27 10.61 5.42
CA ALA A 171 9.04 11.68 6.38
C ALA A 171 10.33 12.37 6.85
N VAL A 172 10.21 13.65 7.20
CA VAL A 172 11.27 14.46 7.83
C VAL A 172 10.65 15.37 8.89
N ILE A 173 11.49 15.76 9.86
CA ILE A 173 11.17 16.84 10.80
C ILE A 173 12.02 18.05 10.41
N ALA A 174 11.39 19.21 10.21
CA ALA A 174 12.06 20.47 9.91
C ALA A 174 11.81 21.50 11.03
N ALA A 175 12.86 22.21 11.41
CA ALA A 175 12.82 23.26 12.42
C ALA A 175 13.92 24.30 12.17
N GLY A 176 13.58 25.59 12.29
CA GLY A 176 14.51 26.68 12.02
C GLY A 176 14.93 26.79 10.55
N GLY A 177 14.04 26.42 9.61
CA GLY A 177 14.27 26.47 8.17
C GLY A 177 15.17 25.37 7.62
N ARG A 178 15.38 24.28 8.38
CA ARG A 178 16.22 23.15 7.97
C ARG A 178 15.66 21.82 8.45
N VAL A 179 16.02 20.74 7.77
CA VAL A 179 15.76 19.37 8.23
C VAL A 179 16.62 19.09 9.47
N VAL A 180 15.98 18.58 10.52
CA VAL A 180 16.64 18.19 11.79
C VAL A 180 16.61 16.68 12.02
N CYS A 181 15.70 15.97 11.36
CA CYS A 181 15.60 14.51 11.42
C CYS A 181 15.00 13.96 10.12
N GLU A 182 15.49 12.82 9.67
CA GLU A 182 14.93 12.02 8.57
C GLU A 182 14.35 10.72 9.15
N GLU A 183 13.25 10.25 8.57
CA GLU A 183 12.72 8.93 8.88
C GLU A 183 13.77 7.84 8.62
N GLY A 184 13.76 6.82 9.48
CA GLY A 184 14.61 5.65 9.33
C GLY A 184 13.79 4.35 9.34
N PRO A 185 14.46 3.19 9.40
CA PRO A 185 13.81 1.88 9.34
C PRO A 185 12.78 1.59 10.44
N GLN A 186 12.73 2.43 11.47
CA GLN A 186 11.80 2.33 12.60
C GLN A 186 10.40 2.87 12.26
N GLY A 187 10.25 3.55 11.11
CA GLY A 187 9.06 4.27 10.72
C GLY A 187 9.04 5.72 11.21
N THR A 188 7.95 6.42 10.88
CA THR A 188 7.65 7.79 11.29
C THR A 188 7.30 7.90 12.77
#